data_AF-A0A965K5M6-F1
#
_entry.id   AF-A0A965K5M6-F1
#
_cell.length_a   1.000
_cell.length_b   1.000
_cell.length_c   1.000
_cell.angle_alpha   90.00
_cell.angle_beta   90.00
_cell.angle_gamma   90.00
#
_symmetry.space_group_name_H-M   'P 1'
#
loop_
_entity.id
_entity.type
_entity.pdbx_description
1 polymer ?
#
loop_
_entity_poly.entity_id
_entity_poly.type
_entity_poly.pdbx_seq_one_letter_code
_entity_poly.pdbx_strand_id
1 'polypeptide(L)'
;MVGLRAPLSGTSTITSRPIGWVQADSQLFAGTLRDNLCVKRPVETSDVLAVLSGLGLSGPRFSDLELVVTSASQYSDGERARLAIARALLANVALLIIDDVAGLFDEETLSAVANELSRHGDLAVLEAAHNRRILSAPTLEIFLERA
;
A
#
# COMPACT_ATOMS: atom_id res chain seq x y z
N MET A 1 -14.57 11.06 -1.72
CA MET A 1 -13.16 11.33 -1.35
C MET A 1 -12.19 11.07 -2.49
N VAL A 2 -12.31 9.96 -3.24
CA VAL A 2 -11.41 9.62 -4.37
C VAL A 2 -11.95 9.92 -5.78
N GLY A 3 -13.08 10.63 -5.89
CA GLY A 3 -13.67 10.96 -7.20
C GLY A 3 -14.50 9.86 -7.86
N LEU A 4 -14.63 8.69 -7.23
CA LEU A 4 -15.49 7.60 -7.73
C LEU A 4 -16.99 7.94 -7.71
N ARG A 5 -17.40 8.87 -6.84
CA ARG A 5 -18.79 9.37 -6.73
C ARG A 5 -18.79 10.86 -6.40
N ALA A 6 -19.74 11.59 -6.98
CA ALA A 6 -20.01 12.98 -6.64
C ALA A 6 -20.57 13.07 -5.20
N PRO A 7 -20.23 14.12 -4.44
CA PRO A 7 -20.79 14.32 -3.12
C PRO A 7 -22.30 14.60 -3.20
N LEU A 8 -23.06 14.10 -2.23
CA LEU A 8 -24.50 14.41 -2.11
C LEU A 8 -24.73 15.89 -1.75
N SER A 9 -23.81 16.48 -0.98
CA SER A 9 -23.77 17.91 -0.64
C SER A 9 -22.33 18.34 -0.34
N GLY A 10 -22.05 19.64 -0.43
CA GLY A 10 -20.70 20.20 -0.22
C GLY A 10 -19.80 20.11 -1.46
N THR A 11 -18.49 20.27 -1.26
CA THR A 11 -17.47 20.32 -2.32
C THR A 11 -16.32 19.36 -2.03
N SER A 12 -15.72 18.80 -3.08
CA SER A 12 -14.51 17.98 -2.96
C SER A 12 -13.49 18.36 -4.04
N THR A 13 -12.22 18.41 -3.66
CA THR A 13 -11.09 18.57 -4.57
C THR A 13 -10.20 17.33 -4.49
N ILE A 14 -9.61 16.95 -5.61
CA ILE A 14 -8.77 15.75 -5.73
C ILE A 14 -7.38 16.18 -6.21
N THR A 15 -6.35 15.53 -5.67
CA THR A 15 -4.97 15.73 -6.10
C THR A 15 -4.75 15.34 -7.56
N SER A 16 -3.80 15.99 -8.24
CA SER A 16 -3.35 15.62 -9.59
C SER A 16 -2.38 14.44 -9.58
N ARG A 17 -1.83 14.09 -8.42
CA ARG A 17 -0.98 12.90 -8.25
C ARG A 17 -1.84 11.63 -8.13
N PRO A 18 -1.28 10.45 -8.44
CA PRO A 18 -1.99 9.19 -8.28
C PRO A 18 -2.44 8.96 -6.82
N ILE A 19 -3.52 8.18 -6.66
CA ILE A 19 -4.01 7.69 -5.38
C ILE A 19 -3.77 6.17 -5.35
N GLY A 20 -3.15 5.68 -4.28
CA GLY A 20 -2.98 4.25 -4.02
C GLY A 20 -4.17 3.70 -3.24
N TRP A 21 -4.55 2.46 -3.54
CA TRP A 21 -5.60 1.73 -2.81
C TRP A 21 -5.09 0.33 -2.48
N VAL A 22 -5.16 -0.05 -1.21
CA VAL A 22 -4.64 -1.32 -0.70
C VAL A 22 -5.74 -2.06 0.06
N GLN A 23 -5.98 -3.28 -0.39
CA GLN A 23 -6.91 -4.26 0.20
C GLN A 23 -6.22 -5.62 0.39
N ALA A 24 -6.80 -6.49 1.22
CA ALA A 24 -6.28 -7.85 1.45
C ALA A 24 -6.18 -8.70 0.16
N ASP A 25 -7.07 -8.46 -0.80
CA ASP A 25 -7.14 -9.13 -2.10
C ASP A 25 -6.48 -8.33 -3.24
N SER A 26 -5.62 -7.35 -2.90
CA SER A 26 -4.89 -6.56 -3.89
C SER A 26 -4.24 -7.44 -4.95
N GLN A 27 -4.60 -7.19 -6.21
CA GLN A 27 -4.20 -8.07 -7.30
C GLN A 27 -2.72 -7.94 -7.65
N LEU A 28 -2.11 -9.10 -7.89
CA LEU A 28 -0.87 -9.25 -8.63
C LEU A 28 -1.20 -9.75 -10.03
N PHE A 29 -0.56 -9.16 -11.03
CA PHE A 29 -0.74 -9.48 -12.44
C PHE A 29 0.30 -10.51 -12.89
N ALA A 30 -0.03 -11.28 -13.93
CA ALA A 30 0.93 -12.13 -14.60
C ALA A 30 2.05 -11.26 -15.22
N GLY A 31 3.31 -11.57 -14.90
CA GLY A 31 4.48 -10.78 -15.29
C GLY A 31 5.64 -11.01 -14.33
N THR A 32 6.57 -10.09 -14.25
CA THR A 32 7.63 -10.12 -13.23
C THR A 32 7.21 -9.42 -11.93
N LEU A 33 7.97 -9.62 -10.86
CA LEU A 33 7.83 -8.83 -9.64
C LEU A 33 8.03 -7.34 -9.94
N ARG A 34 8.99 -6.99 -10.82
CA ARG A 34 9.20 -5.62 -11.31
C ARG A 34 7.98 -5.05 -12.01
N ASP A 35 7.35 -5.81 -12.92
CA ASP A 35 6.16 -5.36 -13.65
C ASP A 35 5.04 -5.00 -12.68
N ASN A 36 4.86 -5.83 -11.66
CA ASN A 36 3.89 -5.62 -10.60
C ASN A 36 4.20 -4.39 -9.73
N LEU A 37 5.46 -4.08 -9.47
CA LEU A 37 5.84 -2.98 -8.57
C LEU A 37 5.95 -1.63 -9.28
N CYS A 38 6.49 -1.61 -10.49
CA CYS A 38 6.84 -0.36 -11.17
C CYS A 38 5.77 0.11 -12.16
N VAL A 39 4.84 -0.76 -12.58
CA VAL A 39 3.72 -0.43 -13.50
C VAL A 39 4.17 0.45 -14.68
N LYS A 40 5.21 0.00 -15.40
CA LYS A 40 5.83 0.69 -16.56
C LYS A 40 6.47 2.05 -16.27
N ARG A 41 6.71 2.41 -15.00
CA ARG A 41 7.56 3.55 -14.63
C ARG A 41 9.02 3.09 -14.54
N PRO A 42 9.98 3.88 -15.03
CA PRO A 42 11.38 3.62 -14.75
C PRO A 42 11.64 3.95 -13.28
N VAL A 43 11.94 2.92 -12.49
CA VAL A 43 12.36 3.05 -11.09
C VAL A 43 13.65 2.26 -10.91
N GLU A 44 14.63 2.88 -10.27
CA GLU A 44 15.93 2.25 -10.03
C GLU A 44 15.78 0.99 -9.18
N THR A 45 16.54 -0.04 -9.53
CA THR A 45 16.53 -1.33 -8.82
C THR A 45 16.81 -1.16 -7.33
N SER A 46 17.75 -0.28 -6.98
CA SER A 46 18.09 0.03 -5.59
C SER A 46 16.88 0.56 -4.82
N ASP A 47 16.06 1.40 -5.44
CA ASP A 47 14.92 2.03 -4.79
C ASP A 47 13.80 1.03 -4.58
N VAL A 48 13.55 0.16 -5.58
CA VAL A 48 12.59 -0.94 -5.45
C VAL A 48 12.99 -1.87 -4.30
N LEU A 49 14.26 -2.27 -4.23
CA LEU A 49 14.76 -3.15 -3.18
C LEU A 49 14.74 -2.48 -1.80
N ALA A 50 15.03 -1.18 -1.72
CA ALA A 50 14.97 -0.42 -0.48
C ALA A 50 13.54 -0.37 0.07
N VAL A 51 12.55 -0.08 -0.77
CA VAL A 51 11.12 -0.07 -0.38
C VAL A 51 10.67 -1.47 0.05
N LEU A 52 11.00 -2.52 -0.71
CA LEU A 52 10.66 -3.89 -0.33
C LEU A 52 11.26 -4.27 1.02
N SER A 53 12.54 -3.97 1.24
CA SER A 53 13.21 -4.22 2.51
C SER A 53 12.58 -3.43 3.66
N GLY A 54 12.20 -2.17 3.44
CA GLY A 54 11.51 -1.33 4.44
C GLY A 54 10.17 -1.92 4.89
N LEU A 55 9.49 -2.63 3.99
CA LEU A 55 8.23 -3.32 4.26
C LEU A 55 8.41 -4.75 4.79
N GLY A 56 9.64 -5.16 5.10
CA GLY A 56 9.94 -6.53 5.54
C GLY A 56 9.71 -7.60 4.47
N LEU A 57 9.76 -7.22 3.19
CA LEU A 57 9.74 -8.13 2.04
C LEU A 57 11.18 -8.41 1.60
N SER A 58 11.84 -9.32 2.32
CA SER A 58 13.25 -9.65 2.14
C SER A 58 13.49 -11.12 1.79
N GLY A 59 14.67 -11.41 1.24
CA GLY A 59 15.10 -12.76 0.89
C GLY A 59 15.04 -13.04 -0.61
N PRO A 60 15.45 -14.24 -1.05
CA PRO A 60 15.73 -14.54 -2.46
C PRO A 60 14.60 -14.19 -3.43
N ARG A 61 13.35 -14.43 -3.01
CA ARG A 61 12.15 -14.17 -3.83
C ARG A 61 11.82 -12.69 -4.02
N PHE A 62 12.27 -11.82 -3.13
CA PHE A 62 12.00 -10.37 -3.19
C PHE A 62 13.22 -9.58 -3.68
N SER A 63 14.41 -10.20 -3.68
CA SER A 63 15.61 -9.65 -4.31
C SER A 63 15.69 -9.90 -5.81
N ASP A 64 15.05 -10.96 -6.32
CA ASP A 64 14.93 -11.21 -7.76
C ASP A 64 13.70 -10.50 -8.34
N LEU A 65 13.92 -9.32 -8.90
CA LEU A 65 12.84 -8.51 -9.48
C LEU A 65 12.32 -9.09 -10.82
N GLU A 66 13.07 -9.98 -11.46
CA GLU A 66 12.66 -10.67 -12.69
C GLU A 66 11.94 -11.99 -12.41
N LEU A 67 11.76 -12.33 -11.12
CA LEU A 67 10.97 -13.48 -10.70
C LEU A 67 9.56 -13.41 -11.31
N VAL A 68 9.18 -14.48 -12.00
CA VAL A 68 7.88 -14.59 -12.65
C VAL A 68 6.79 -14.80 -11.61
N VAL A 69 5.83 -13.88 -11.59
CA VAL A 69 4.56 -13.96 -10.87
C VAL A 69 3.51 -14.51 -11.82
N THR A 70 3.00 -15.71 -11.55
CA THR A 70 1.96 -16.34 -12.36
C THR A 70 0.57 -16.20 -11.74
N SER A 71 0.50 -16.10 -10.42
CA SER A 71 -0.75 -15.94 -9.67
C SER A 71 -0.52 -15.21 -8.35
N ALA A 72 -1.49 -14.38 -7.97
CA ALA A 72 -1.53 -13.74 -6.65
C ALA A 72 -1.53 -14.77 -5.50
N SER A 73 -2.05 -15.98 -5.73
CA SER A 73 -2.10 -17.06 -4.73
C SER A 73 -0.73 -17.58 -4.28
N GLN A 74 0.34 -17.23 -4.98
CA GLN A 74 1.72 -17.55 -4.58
C GLN A 74 2.21 -16.71 -3.39
N TYR A 75 1.45 -15.66 -3.02
CA TYR A 75 1.78 -14.71 -1.98
C TYR A 75 0.72 -14.77 -0.88
N SER A 76 1.15 -14.71 0.37
CA SER A 76 0.22 -14.59 1.50
C SER A 76 -0.54 -13.26 1.43
N ASP A 77 -1.69 -13.17 2.10
CA ASP A 77 -2.51 -11.95 2.13
C ASP A 77 -1.69 -10.75 2.61
N GLY A 78 -0.89 -10.93 3.66
CA GLY A 78 0.01 -9.91 4.16
C GLY A 78 1.14 -9.55 3.19
N GLU A 79 1.66 -10.50 2.41
CA GLU A 79 2.64 -10.18 1.35
C GLU A 79 1.99 -9.40 0.21
N ARG A 80 0.79 -9.77 -0.22
CA ARG A 80 0.05 -9.05 -1.27
C ARG A 80 -0.26 -7.61 -0.87
N ALA A 81 -0.74 -7.41 0.36
CA ALA A 81 -0.98 -6.08 0.91
C ALA A 81 0.29 -5.24 0.92
N ARG A 82 1.43 -5.79 1.38
CA ARG A 82 2.72 -5.08 1.38
C ARG A 82 3.27 -4.82 -0.02
N LEU A 83 3.10 -5.73 -0.96
CA LEU A 83 3.46 -5.49 -2.37
C LEU A 83 2.60 -4.39 -3.01
N ALA A 84 1.33 -4.30 -2.63
CA ALA A 84 0.46 -3.21 -3.05
C ALA A 84 0.88 -1.86 -2.43
N ILE A 85 1.29 -1.85 -1.16
CA ILE A 85 1.90 -0.68 -0.51
C ILE A 85 3.18 -0.28 -1.25
N ALA A 86 4.08 -1.23 -1.51
CA ALA A 86 5.33 -0.98 -2.25
C ALA A 86 5.06 -0.34 -3.62
N ARG A 87 4.10 -0.91 -4.38
CA ARG A 87 3.66 -0.37 -5.68
C ARG A 87 3.18 1.08 -5.57
N ALA A 88 2.40 1.40 -4.53
CA ALA A 88 1.90 2.75 -4.31
C ALA A 88 3.02 3.75 -3.96
N LEU A 89 3.98 3.33 -3.11
CA LEU A 89 5.14 4.14 -2.75
C LEU A 89 6.02 4.43 -3.97
N LEU A 90 6.33 3.41 -4.78
CA LEU A 90 7.13 3.55 -6.01
C LEU A 90 6.42 4.38 -7.09
N ALA A 91 5.08 4.41 -7.08
CA ALA A 91 4.28 5.28 -7.94
C ALA A 91 4.24 6.74 -7.47
N ASN A 92 4.81 7.05 -6.30
CA ASN A 92 4.80 8.38 -5.67
C ASN A 92 3.38 8.95 -5.52
N VAL A 93 2.45 8.13 -5.02
CA VAL A 93 1.05 8.54 -4.76
C VAL A 93 1.00 9.70 -3.76
N ALA A 94 0.02 10.59 -3.87
CA ALA A 94 -0.20 11.65 -2.86
C ALA A 94 -1.08 11.19 -1.69
N LEU A 95 -1.90 10.17 -1.93
CA LEU A 95 -2.78 9.58 -0.94
C LEU A 95 -2.73 8.06 -1.08
N LEU A 96 -2.49 7.37 0.04
CA LEU A 96 -2.61 5.93 0.15
C LEU A 96 -3.84 5.59 1.00
N ILE A 97 -4.76 4.85 0.41
CA ILE A 97 -5.96 4.34 1.10
C ILE A 97 -5.72 2.89 1.46
N ILE A 98 -5.96 2.57 2.72
CA ILE A 98 -5.73 1.26 3.30
C ILE A 98 -7.04 0.79 3.88
N ASP A 99 -7.54 -0.33 3.38
CA ASP A 99 -8.84 -0.88 3.73
C ASP A 99 -8.64 -2.20 4.50
N ASP A 100 -8.61 -2.05 5.84
CA ASP A 100 -8.65 -3.11 6.84
C ASP A 100 -7.55 -4.19 6.71
N VAL A 101 -6.34 -3.79 6.33
CA VAL A 101 -5.23 -4.74 6.10
C VAL A 101 -4.32 -4.95 7.33
N ALA A 102 -4.40 -4.09 8.36
CA ALA A 102 -3.53 -4.19 9.53
C ALA A 102 -3.67 -5.51 10.29
N GLY A 103 -4.85 -6.15 10.22
CA GLY A 103 -5.10 -7.48 10.78
C GLY A 103 -4.29 -8.61 10.12
N LEU A 104 -3.72 -8.37 8.92
CA LEU A 104 -2.90 -9.35 8.20
C LEU A 104 -1.44 -9.38 8.66
N PHE A 105 -1.03 -8.46 9.53
CA PHE A 105 0.35 -8.24 9.93
C PHE A 105 0.57 -8.63 11.39
N ASP A 106 1.70 -9.30 11.65
CA ASP A 106 2.25 -9.40 13.00
C ASP A 106 2.83 -8.05 13.45
N GLU A 107 3.24 -7.97 14.71
CA GLU A 107 3.67 -6.71 15.33
C GLU A 107 4.97 -6.15 14.72
N GLU A 108 5.87 -7.04 14.30
CA GLU A 108 7.11 -6.68 13.62
C GLU A 108 6.81 -6.08 12.24
N THR A 109 5.92 -6.74 11.49
CA THR A 109 5.49 -6.27 10.16
C THR A 109 4.73 -4.95 10.25
N LEU A 110 3.84 -4.77 11.24
CA LEU A 110 3.17 -3.49 11.48
C LEU A 110 4.18 -2.37 11.70
N SER A 111 5.16 -2.60 12.58
CA SER A 111 6.20 -1.63 12.90
C SER A 111 7.05 -1.29 11.67
N ALA A 112 7.42 -2.29 10.86
CA ALA A 112 8.18 -2.09 9.62
C ALA A 112 7.38 -1.24 8.61
N VAL A 113 6.12 -1.59 8.37
CA VAL A 113 5.24 -0.86 7.44
C VAL A 113 5.02 0.58 7.92
N ALA A 114 4.70 0.80 9.20
CA ALA A 114 4.51 2.13 9.77
C ALA A 114 5.76 3.00 9.62
N ASN A 115 6.93 2.46 9.96
CA ASN A 115 8.20 3.15 9.83
C ASN A 115 8.51 3.49 8.37
N GLU A 116 8.28 2.56 7.43
CA GLU A 116 8.47 2.83 6.01
C GLU A 116 7.55 3.95 5.54
N LEU A 117 6.24 3.88 5.82
CA LEU A 117 5.28 4.93 5.43
C LEU A 117 5.70 6.31 5.97
N SER A 118 6.19 6.38 7.22
CA SER A 118 6.65 7.64 7.84
C SER A 118 7.84 8.31 7.13
N ARG A 119 8.62 7.56 6.34
CA ARG A 119 9.75 8.12 5.56
C ARG A 119 9.27 8.94 4.35
N HIS A 120 8.02 8.74 3.92
CA HIS A 120 7.43 9.43 2.78
C HIS A 120 6.62 10.64 3.27
N GLY A 121 7.29 11.71 3.70
CA GLY A 121 6.66 12.86 4.36
C GLY A 121 5.58 13.60 3.57
N ASP A 122 5.57 13.48 2.24
CA ASP A 122 4.56 14.07 1.35
C ASP A 122 3.34 13.16 1.13
N LEU A 123 3.32 11.97 1.73
CA LEU A 123 2.24 10.98 1.60
C LEU A 123 1.17 11.19 2.66
N ALA A 124 -0.08 11.39 2.24
CA ALA A 124 -1.22 11.22 3.13
C ALA A 124 -1.62 9.74 3.19
N VAL A 125 -1.96 9.24 4.38
CA VAL A 125 -2.49 7.88 4.58
C VAL A 125 -3.89 7.98 5.17
N LEU A 126 -4.85 7.31 4.54
CA LEU A 126 -6.19 7.11 5.07
C LEU A 126 -6.39 5.62 5.30
N GLU A 127 -6.49 5.23 6.57
CA GLU A 127 -6.77 3.86 6.96
C GLU A 127 -8.23 3.74 7.42
N ALA A 128 -8.97 2.84 6.78
CA ALA A 128 -10.26 2.38 7.25
C ALA A 128 -10.06 1.04 7.95
N ALA A 129 -10.53 0.92 9.19
CA ALA A 129 -10.44 -0.30 9.96
C ALA A 129 -11.75 -0.53 10.71
N HIS A 130 -12.14 -1.80 10.88
CA HIS A 130 -13.31 -2.16 11.67
C HIS A 130 -12.96 -2.49 13.14
N ASN A 131 -11.69 -2.37 13.51
CA ASN A 131 -11.16 -2.65 14.85
C ASN A 131 -10.05 -1.62 15.18
N ARG A 132 -9.47 -1.70 16.39
CA ARG A 132 -8.42 -0.74 16.83
C ARG A 132 -7.01 -1.08 16.36
N ARG A 133 -6.82 -2.17 15.61
CA ARG A 133 -5.53 -2.56 15.04
C ARG A 133 -5.37 -1.79 13.74
N ILE A 134 -4.49 -0.80 13.79
CA ILE A 134 -4.14 0.11 12.70
C ILE A 134 -2.63 0.11 12.51
N LEU A 135 -2.13 0.61 11.38
CA LEU A 135 -0.69 0.59 11.09
C LEU A 135 0.11 1.49 12.04
N SER A 136 -0.39 2.68 12.35
CA SER A 136 0.28 3.64 13.21
C SER A 136 -0.71 4.58 13.88
N ALA A 137 -0.27 5.29 14.94
CA ALA A 137 -1.09 6.29 15.60
C ALA A 137 -1.58 7.37 14.60
N PRO A 138 -2.90 7.63 14.51
CA PRO A 138 -3.44 8.56 13.53
C PRO A 138 -3.24 10.00 14.00
N THR A 139 -3.06 10.92 13.04
CA THR A 139 -3.12 12.36 13.32
C THR A 139 -4.56 12.84 13.53
N LEU A 140 -5.53 12.15 12.92
CA LEU A 140 -6.96 12.40 13.05
C LEU A 140 -7.70 11.06 13.02
N GLU A 141 -8.56 10.82 14.01
CA GLU A 141 -9.43 9.65 14.08
C GLU A 141 -10.89 10.08 13.89
N ILE A 142 -11.63 9.37 13.03
CA ILE A 142 -13.04 9.65 12.73
C ILE A 142 -13.84 8.37 12.96
N PHE A 143 -14.81 8.42 13.86
CA PHE A 143 -15.74 7.32 14.11
C PHE A 143 -17.00 7.50 13.27
N LEU A 144 -17.33 6.52 12.46
CA LEU A 144 -18.55 6.49 11.67
C LEU A 144 -19.57 5.57 12.35
N GLU A 145 -20.60 6.17 12.94
CA GLU A 145 -21.73 5.45 13.55
C GLU A 145 -22.92 5.45 12.60
N ARG A 146 -23.67 4.35 12.54
CA ARG A 146 -24.98 4.36 11.85
C ARG A 146 -25.93 5.21 12.69
N ALA A 147 -26.54 6.21 12.06
CA ALA A 147 -27.66 6.95 12.62
C ALA A 147 -28.90 6.07 12.79
#